data_AF-A0A9X5CAT8-F1
#
_entry.id   AF-A0A9X5CAT8-F1
#
_cell.length_a   1.000
_cell.length_b   1.000
_cell.length_c   1.000
_cell.angle_alpha   90.00
_cell.angle_beta   90.00
_cell.angle_gamma   90.00
#
_symmetry.space_group_name_H-M   'P 1'
#
loop_
_entity.id
_entity.type
_entity.pdbx_description
1 polymer ?
#
loop_
_entity_poly.entity_id
_entity_poly.type
_entity_poly.pdbx_seq_one_letter_code
_entity_poly.pdbx_strand_id
1 'polypeptide(L)' 'MSNRELAKNLIDQIPESRLFYVISYLQGAAVPDETPNADTLEAFAELENGGGHKFSGTTEQLFAELMED' A
#
# COMPACT_ATOMS: atom_id res chain seq x y z
N MET A 1 -2.91 -25.17 17.89
CA MET A 1 -1.75 -24.28 17.72
C MET A 1 -2.13 -23.25 16.67
N SER A 2 -2.13 -21.96 17.03
CA SER A 2 -2.41 -20.87 16.10
C SER A 2 -1.20 -20.59 15.21
N ASN A 3 -1.42 -19.95 14.06
CA ASN A 3 -0.34 -19.50 13.19
C ASN A 3 0.67 -18.61 13.93
N ARG A 4 0.20 -17.82 14.91
CA ARG A 4 1.04 -16.99 15.77
C ARG A 4 1.96 -17.81 16.67
N GLU A 5 1.45 -18.89 17.27
CA GLU A 5 2.24 -19.80 18.09
C GLU A 5 3.27 -20.57 17.25
N LEU A 6 2.88 -21.03 16.05
CA LEU A 6 3.80 -21.66 15.11
C LEU A 6 4.94 -20.72 14.71
N ALA A 7 4.63 -19.47 14.36
CA ALA A 7 5.63 -18.47 13.96
C ALA A 7 6.64 -18.21 15.09
N LYS A 8 6.19 -18.07 16.34
CA LYS A 8 7.08 -17.90 17.51
C LYS A 8 8.03 -19.10 17.67
N ASN A 9 7.48 -20.32 17.64
CA ASN A 9 8.28 -21.54 17.74
C ASN A 9 9.32 -21.68 16.62
N LEU A 10 9.02 -21.20 15.41
CA LEU A 10 9.97 -21.20 14.30
C LEU A 10 11.07 -20.16 14.51
N ILE A 11 10.74 -18.95 14.98
CA ILE A 11 11.71 -17.89 15.28
C ILE A 11 12.73 -18.36 16.31
N ASP A 12 12.29 -19.05 17.37
CA ASP A 12 13.16 -19.54 18.44
C ASP A 12 14.19 -20.59 17.96
N GLN A 13 13.96 -21.22 16.80
CA GLN A 13 14.88 -22.20 16.19
C GLN A 13 15.92 -21.56 15.26
N ILE A 14 15.81 -20.27 14.97
CA ILE A 14 16.70 -19.58 14.02
C ILE A 14 18.00 -19.20 14.73
N PRO A 15 19.17 -19.59 14.19
CA PRO A 15 20.44 -19.10 14.72
C PRO A 15 20.53 -17.58 14.66
N GLU A 16 21.06 -16.94 15.69
CA GLU A 16 21.17 -15.47 15.79
C GLU A 16 21.81 -14.83 14.54
N SER A 17 22.84 -15.48 13.97
CA SER A 17 23.53 -15.03 12.75
C SER A 17 22.64 -14.98 11.50
N ARG A 18 21.45 -15.58 11.55
CA ARG A 18 20.45 -15.59 10.47
C ARG A 18 19.19 -14.81 10.83
N LEU A 19 19.03 -14.39 12.08
CA LEU A 19 17.82 -13.73 12.55
C LEU A 19 17.60 -12.39 11.82
N PHE A 20 18.68 -11.70 11.45
CA PHE A 20 18.61 -10.43 10.72
C PHE A 20 17.87 -10.53 9.36
N TYR A 21 17.90 -11.69 8.71
CA TYR A 21 17.17 -11.91 7.45
C TYR A 21 15.65 -11.97 7.66
N VAL A 22 15.19 -12.29 8.88
CA VAL A 22 13.78 -12.46 9.22
C VAL A 22 13.19 -11.21 9.86
N ILE A 23 14.01 -10.45 10.59
CA ILE A 23 13.59 -9.20 11.25
C ILE A 23 12.95 -8.23 10.26
N SER A 24 13.52 -8.05 9.06
CA SER A 24 12.98 -7.13 8.04
C SER A 24 11.57 -7.52 7.59
N TYR A 25 11.31 -8.82 7.39
CA TYR A 25 9.97 -9.32 7.05
C TYR A 25 8.99 -9.13 8.21
N LEU A 26 9.41 -9.38 9.45
CA LEU A 26 8.56 -9.18 10.63
C LEU A 26 8.23 -7.69 10.84
N GLN A 27 9.19 -6.79 10.60
CA GLN A 27 8.97 -5.35 10.64
C GLN A 27 7.94 -4.92 9.58
N GLY A 28 8.09 -5.40 8.34
CA GLY A 28 7.12 -5.12 7.27
C GLY A 28 5.72 -5.67 7.58
N ALA A 29 5.62 -6.90 8.08
CA ALA A 29 4.34 -7.51 8.44
C ALA A 29 3.67 -6.87 9.68
N ALA A 30 4.44 -6.14 10.49
CA ALA A 30 3.93 -5.40 11.64
C ALA A 30 3.48 -3.98 11.28
N VAL A 31 3.74 -3.51 10.06
CA VAL A 31 3.17 -2.25 9.56
C VAL A 31 1.65 -2.44 9.50
N PRO A 32 0.87 -1.61 10.22
CA PRO A 32 -0.58 -1.66 10.13
C PRO A 32 -1.03 -1.37 8.71
N ASP A 33 -2.17 -1.96 8.31
CA ASP A 33 -2.82 -1.53 7.08
C ASP A 33 -3.14 -0.03 7.18
N GLU A 34 -2.63 0.75 6.24
CA GLU A 34 -2.94 2.16 6.17
C GLU A 34 -4.36 2.33 5.61
N THR A 35 -5.17 3.11 6.32
CA THR A 35 -6.43 3.61 5.75
C THR A 35 -6.13 4.97 5.13
N PRO A 36 -6.51 5.22 3.86
CA PRO A 36 -6.39 6.55 3.28
C PRO A 36 -7.08 7.61 4.17
N ASN A 37 -6.56 8.83 4.15
CA ASN A 37 -7.20 9.93 4.88
C ASN A 37 -8.60 10.25 4.29
N ALA A 38 -9.39 11.03 5.01
CA ALA A 38 -10.77 11.36 4.63
C ALA A 38 -10.85 11.96 3.21
N ASP A 39 -9.97 12.90 2.88
CA ASP A 39 -9.94 13.58 1.58
C ASP A 39 -9.67 12.59 0.43
N THR A 40 -8.79 11.61 0.66
CA THR A 40 -8.48 10.58 -0.35
C THR A 40 -9.64 9.61 -0.53
N LEU A 41 -10.33 9.24 0.56
CA LEU A 41 -11.54 8.43 0.50
C LEU A 41 -12.66 9.14 -0.24
N GLU A 42 -12.82 10.45 -0.06
CA GLU A 42 -13.80 11.27 -0.78
C GLU A 42 -13.47 11.32 -2.28
N ALA A 43 -12.20 11.53 -2.65
CA ALA A 43 -11.78 11.52 -4.05
C ALA A 43 -12.02 10.16 -4.74
N PHE A 44 -11.80 9.04 -4.03
CA PHE A 44 -12.17 7.71 -4.54
C PHE A 44 -13.68 7.58 -4.75
N ALA A 45 -14.48 8.00 -3.77
CA ALA A 45 -15.93 7.96 -3.87
C ALA A 45 -16.46 8.85 -5.03
N GLU A 46 -15.85 10.01 -5.28
CA GLU A 46 -16.20 10.86 -6.42
C GLU A 46 -16.02 10.11 -7.76
N LEU A 47 -14.85 9.48 -7.95
CA LEU A 47 -14.54 8.74 -9.18
C LEU A 47 -15.43 7.52 -9.41
N GLU A 48 -15.78 6.81 -8.33
CA GLU A 48 -16.70 5.66 -8.33
C GLU A 48 -18.13 6.07 -8.70
N ASN A 49 -18.56 7.24 -8.24
CA ASN A 49 -19.87 7.80 -8.57
C ASN A 49 -19.92 8.47 -9.95
N GLY A 50 -18.86 8.35 -10.76
CA GLY A 50 -18.80 8.90 -12.11
C GLY A 50 -18.48 10.39 -12.17
N GLY A 51 -18.07 11.00 -11.05
CA GLY A 51 -17.49 12.33 -11.00
C GLY A 51 -16.00 12.32 -11.36
N GLY A 52 -15.32 13.42 -11.00
CA GLY A 52 -13.91 13.67 -11.33
C GLY A 52 -13.65 13.87 -12.83
N HIS A 53 -12.43 14.31 -13.14
CA HIS A 53 -11.96 14.44 -14.52
C HIS A 53 -11.13 13.21 -14.93
N LYS A 54 -11.69 12.37 -15.80
CA LYS A 54 -10.99 11.19 -16.34
C LYS A 54 -10.42 11.52 -17.70
N PHE A 55 -9.10 11.48 -17.82
CA PHE A 55 -8.41 11.68 -19.09
C PHE A 55 -8.05 10.35 -19.73
N SER A 56 -8.42 10.14 -20.99
CA SER A 56 -8.17 8.89 -21.73
C SER A 56 -7.41 9.07 -23.05
N GLY A 57 -6.87 10.27 -23.29
CA GLY A 57 -6.06 10.58 -24.49
C GLY A 57 -4.58 10.23 -24.32
N THR A 58 -3.74 10.73 -25.22
CA THR A 58 -2.28 10.61 -25.09
C THR A 58 -1.73 11.60 -24.06
N THR A 59 -0.54 11.33 -23.53
CA THR A 59 0.14 12.25 -22.62
C THR A 59 0.30 13.65 -23.23
N GLU A 60 0.62 13.75 -24.53
CA GLU A 60 0.72 15.04 -25.23
C GLU A 60 -0.61 15.82 -25.22
N GLN A 61 -1.74 15.12 -25.39
CA GLN A 61 -3.07 15.71 -25.33
C GLN A 61 -3.43 16.16 -23.91
N LEU A 62 -3.02 15.43 -22.87
CA LEU A 62 -3.21 15.83 -21.47
C LEU A 62 -2.48 17.14 -21.19
N PHE A 63 -1.23 17.24 -21.63
CA PHE A 63 -0.42 18.44 -21.44
C PHE A 63 -0.93 19.62 -22.25
N ALA A 64 -1.51 19.39 -23.44
CA ALA A 64 -2.19 20.45 -24.18
C ALA A 64 -3.39 21.00 -23.39
N GLU A 65 -4.24 20.11 -22.87
CA GLU A 65 -5.43 20.49 -22.07
C GLU A 65 -5.06 21.25 -20.78
N LEU A 66 -4.01 20.81 -20.08
CA LEU A 66 -3.55 21.48 -18.85
C LEU A 66 -2.87 22.85 -19.09
N MET A 67 -2.42 23.12 -20.32
CA MET A 67 -1.76 24.37 -20.70
C MET A 67 -2.69 25.36 -21.40
N GLU A 68 -3.94 24.97 -21.66
CA GLU A 68 -4.99 25.88 -22.14
C GLU A 68 -5.59 26.64 -20.93
N ASP A 69 -5.05 27.83 -20.66
CA ASP A 69 -5.66 28.86 -19.79
C ASP A 69 -6.83 29.59 -20.49
#